data_AF-A0A9X1QU23-F1
#
_entry.id   AF-A0A9X1QU23-F1
#
_cell.length_a   1.000
_cell.length_b   1.000
_cell.length_c   1.000
_cell.angle_alpha   90.00
_cell.angle_beta   90.00
_cell.angle_gamma   90.00
#
_symmetry.space_group_name_H-M   'P 1'
#
loop_
_entity.id
_entity.type
_entity.pdbx_description
1 polymer ?
#
loop_
_entity_poly.entity_id
_entity_poly.type
_entity_poly.pdbx_seq_one_letter_code
_entity_poly.pdbx_strand_id
1 'polypeptide(L)'
;MKKTIFLLLMIITEFQGFSQCTIDPWIQTNYERDAKFLLLRDILENPADPDFDNPFINETRLTPYLEKLSAIYENPTNHPVIDSLFNEFKIHVNPEGGPPITPSKQLEFAVDNTTPWLEDFKNTGVSGVAALDNLMTTYQFSISEYIVLSSFTGFYIETGYDFLNVSALVDDFEAVPDVFYVGTYIPIEARFNYTGIPYELEPGEFVEVCNIVINEDIFTFGIFAGDCPVGCYLSKTWDIQVSENCEVTVLDVLENDIAKLSIYPNPTSDKLYLSGNTSEIELLQIFSIHGKLIQKLNNISEEIDISTLSSGLYFLKLSSKEGKPNNLKFIKK
;
A
#
# COMPACT_ATOMS: atom_id res chain seq x y z
N MET A 1 -53.31 -50.30 18.15
CA MET A 1 -52.80 -48.91 18.11
C MET A 1 -51.37 -48.89 18.65
N LYS A 2 -50.36 -48.95 17.76
CA LYS A 2 -48.95 -48.73 18.11
C LYS A 2 -48.58 -47.34 17.60
N LYS A 3 -48.18 -46.44 18.51
CA LYS A 3 -47.70 -45.09 18.17
C LYS A 3 -46.23 -45.21 17.76
N THR A 4 -45.94 -44.92 16.50
CA THR A 4 -44.58 -44.82 15.98
C THR A 4 -44.04 -43.43 16.30
N ILE A 5 -42.99 -43.35 17.11
CA ILE A 5 -42.29 -42.10 17.43
C ILE A 5 -41.31 -41.83 16.28
N PHE A 6 -41.50 -40.72 15.57
CA PHE A 6 -40.57 -40.23 14.57
C PHE A 6 -39.43 -39.51 15.30
N LEU A 7 -38.23 -40.11 15.28
CA LEU A 7 -37.02 -39.47 15.80
C LEU A 7 -36.48 -38.56 14.69
N LEU A 8 -36.60 -37.25 14.87
CA LEU A 8 -36.02 -36.26 13.96
C LEU A 8 -34.51 -36.19 14.24
N LEU A 9 -33.70 -36.75 13.33
CA LEU A 9 -32.24 -36.64 13.39
C LEU A 9 -31.86 -35.20 12.99
N MET A 10 -31.56 -34.34 13.96
CA MET A 10 -30.87 -33.07 13.68
C MET A 10 -29.43 -33.40 13.29
N ILE A 11 -29.11 -33.25 12.01
CA ILE A 11 -27.74 -33.21 11.53
C ILE A 11 -27.19 -31.85 12.00
N ILE A 12 -26.42 -31.87 13.08
CA ILE A 12 -25.55 -30.76 13.44
C ILE A 12 -24.44 -30.79 12.38
N THR A 13 -24.54 -29.92 11.38
CA THR A 13 -23.38 -29.56 10.58
C THR A 13 -22.44 -28.84 11.54
N GLU A 14 -21.42 -29.54 12.02
CA GLU A 14 -20.23 -28.92 12.60
C GLU A 14 -19.66 -28.00 11.50
N PHE A 15 -20.00 -26.71 11.55
CA PHE A 15 -19.07 -25.71 11.09
C PHE A 15 -17.85 -25.89 11.97
N GLN A 16 -16.79 -26.49 11.43
CA GLN A 16 -15.47 -26.32 12.01
C GLN A 16 -15.23 -24.82 12.03
N GLY A 17 -15.39 -24.21 13.21
CA GLY A 17 -14.92 -22.87 13.43
C GLY A 17 -13.43 -22.91 13.16
N PHE A 18 -13.00 -22.27 12.07
CA PHE A 18 -11.60 -21.90 11.93
C PHE A 18 -11.21 -21.22 13.23
N SER A 19 -10.10 -21.63 13.82
CA SER A 19 -9.54 -20.99 15.00
C SER A 19 -9.24 -19.53 14.64
N GLN A 20 -10.19 -18.63 14.85
CA GLN A 20 -9.98 -17.20 14.80
C GLN A 20 -9.04 -16.84 15.93
N CYS A 21 -7.92 -16.22 15.59
CA CYS A 21 -6.91 -15.86 16.57
C CYS A 21 -7.46 -14.74 17.46
N THR A 22 -6.93 -14.62 18.68
CA THR A 22 -7.37 -13.51 19.52
C THR A 22 -6.74 -12.22 19.00
N ILE A 23 -7.55 -11.17 18.84
CA ILE A 23 -7.03 -9.85 18.55
C ILE A 23 -6.58 -9.24 19.87
N ASP A 24 -5.28 -8.98 19.99
CA ASP A 24 -4.73 -8.28 21.15
C ASP A 24 -5.22 -6.81 21.14
N PRO A 25 -5.75 -6.28 22.27
CA PRO A 25 -6.28 -4.91 22.30
C PRO A 25 -5.24 -3.82 22.02
N TRP A 26 -3.98 -4.06 22.38
CA TRP A 26 -2.89 -3.13 22.08
C TRP A 26 -2.60 -3.13 20.57
N ILE A 27 -2.59 -4.30 19.93
CA ILE A 27 -2.46 -4.40 18.47
C ILE A 27 -3.64 -3.75 17.76
N GLN A 28 -4.88 -4.00 18.20
CA GLN A 28 -6.04 -3.31 17.65
C GLN A 28 -5.89 -1.79 17.73
N THR A 29 -5.43 -1.28 18.86
CA THR A 29 -5.32 0.18 19.05
C THR A 29 -4.18 0.81 18.24
N ASN A 30 -3.03 0.12 18.14
CA ASN A 30 -1.81 0.72 17.58
C ASN A 30 -1.53 0.31 16.13
N TYR A 31 -2.16 -0.76 15.64
CA TYR A 31 -1.91 -1.35 14.31
C TYR A 31 -3.18 -1.49 13.45
N GLU A 32 -4.32 -0.93 13.86
CA GLU A 32 -5.51 -0.87 12.97
C GLU A 32 -5.21 -0.09 11.69
N ARG A 33 -4.43 0.99 11.79
CA ARG A 33 -4.01 1.76 10.61
C ARG A 33 -3.13 0.93 9.67
N ASP A 34 -2.23 0.13 10.22
CA ASP A 34 -1.39 -0.81 9.49
C ASP A 34 -2.23 -1.87 8.77
N ALA A 35 -3.20 -2.46 9.48
CA ALA A 35 -4.15 -3.40 8.88
C ALA A 35 -4.94 -2.78 7.73
N LYS A 36 -5.36 -1.51 7.83
CA LYS A 36 -6.03 -0.77 6.74
C LYS A 36 -5.13 -0.61 5.51
N PHE A 37 -3.85 -0.26 5.71
CA PHE A 37 -2.90 -0.17 4.59
C PHE A 37 -2.61 -1.54 3.96
N LEU A 38 -2.44 -2.59 4.76
CA LEU A 38 -2.22 -3.95 4.26
C LEU A 38 -3.41 -4.44 3.44
N LEU A 39 -4.63 -4.25 3.96
CA LEU A 39 -5.86 -4.56 3.21
C LEU A 39 -5.97 -3.73 1.94
N LEU A 40 -5.66 -2.42 1.99
CA LEU A 40 -5.70 -1.57 0.80
C LEU A 40 -4.69 -2.04 -0.26
N ARG A 41 -3.51 -2.54 0.13
CA ARG A 41 -2.58 -3.16 -0.85
C ARG A 41 -3.22 -4.34 -1.54
N ASP A 42 -3.81 -5.27 -0.79
CA ASP A 42 -4.44 -6.46 -1.36
C ASP A 42 -5.60 -6.11 -2.29
N ILE A 43 -6.39 -5.09 -1.93
CA ILE A 43 -7.43 -4.53 -2.80
C ILE A 43 -6.80 -4.00 -4.09
N LEU A 44 -5.81 -3.12 -4.02
CA LEU A 44 -5.20 -2.48 -5.21
C LEU A 44 -4.37 -3.43 -6.08
N GLU A 45 -3.89 -4.54 -5.52
CA GLU A 45 -3.22 -5.62 -6.26
C GLU A 45 -4.21 -6.48 -7.06
N ASN A 46 -5.50 -6.46 -6.73
CA ASN A 46 -6.52 -7.27 -7.38
C ASN A 46 -7.64 -6.41 -7.97
N PRO A 47 -7.60 -6.06 -9.26
CA PRO A 47 -8.67 -5.31 -9.93
C PRO A 47 -10.05 -5.99 -9.92
N ALA A 48 -10.15 -7.27 -9.56
CA ALA A 48 -11.40 -7.98 -9.39
C ALA A 48 -11.91 -7.97 -7.92
N ASP A 49 -11.18 -7.35 -7.00
CA ASP A 49 -11.62 -7.19 -5.61
C ASP A 49 -12.90 -6.33 -5.56
N PRO A 50 -13.94 -6.75 -4.82
CA PRO A 50 -15.20 -6.00 -4.76
C PRO A 50 -15.06 -4.59 -4.16
N ASP A 51 -14.01 -4.33 -3.39
CA ASP A 51 -13.72 -3.03 -2.79
C ASP A 51 -12.69 -2.21 -3.59
N PHE A 52 -12.31 -2.65 -4.80
CA PHE A 52 -11.31 -1.96 -5.64
C PHE A 52 -11.66 -0.48 -5.89
N ASP A 53 -12.91 -0.22 -6.28
CA ASP A 53 -13.46 1.12 -6.50
C ASP A 53 -14.33 1.59 -5.32
N ASN A 54 -14.11 1.02 -4.11
CA ASN A 54 -14.79 1.45 -2.90
C ASN A 54 -13.89 2.44 -2.11
N PRO A 55 -14.32 3.70 -1.91
CA PRO A 55 -13.54 4.68 -1.15
C PRO A 55 -13.41 4.33 0.34
N PHE A 56 -14.36 3.58 0.89
CA PHE A 56 -14.35 3.20 2.30
C PHE A 56 -13.85 1.76 2.47
N ILE A 57 -12.87 1.59 3.34
CA ILE A 57 -12.38 0.27 3.72
C ILE A 57 -13.43 -0.46 4.55
N ASN A 58 -13.82 -1.66 4.13
CA ASN A 58 -14.72 -2.50 4.90
C ASN A 58 -14.01 -3.05 6.16
N GLU A 59 -14.36 -2.52 7.32
CA GLU A 59 -13.73 -2.87 8.60
C GLU A 59 -13.81 -4.36 8.95
N THR A 60 -14.83 -5.08 8.47
CA THR A 60 -14.95 -6.53 8.70
C THR A 60 -13.84 -7.34 8.02
N ARG A 61 -13.15 -6.76 7.04
CA ARG A 61 -12.02 -7.38 6.35
C ARG A 61 -10.68 -7.12 7.04
N LEU A 62 -10.63 -6.32 8.12
CA LEU A 62 -9.41 -6.06 8.88
C LEU A 62 -9.03 -7.21 9.81
N THR A 63 -10.01 -8.02 10.21
CA THR A 63 -9.85 -9.10 11.19
C THR A 63 -8.65 -10.02 10.89
N PRO A 64 -8.46 -10.56 9.67
CA PRO A 64 -7.35 -11.47 9.39
C PRO A 64 -5.96 -10.84 9.61
N TYR A 65 -5.80 -9.55 9.28
CA TYR A 65 -4.53 -8.83 9.46
C TYR A 65 -4.26 -8.56 10.94
N LEU A 66 -5.28 -8.12 11.68
CA LEU A 66 -5.17 -7.86 13.11
C LEU A 66 -4.91 -9.13 13.92
N GLU A 67 -5.56 -10.24 13.54
CA GLU A 67 -5.35 -11.56 14.13
C GLU A 67 -3.91 -12.05 13.92
N LYS A 68 -3.40 -11.97 12.69
CA LYS A 68 -2.02 -12.39 12.37
C LYS A 68 -0.98 -11.48 13.04
N LEU A 69 -1.17 -10.16 13.04
CA LEU A 69 -0.30 -9.24 13.78
C LEU A 69 -0.33 -9.49 15.30
N SER A 70 -1.50 -9.83 15.86
CA SER A 70 -1.63 -10.19 17.27
C SER A 70 -0.89 -11.48 17.59
N ALA A 71 -1.00 -12.50 16.74
CA ALA A 71 -0.26 -13.74 16.91
C ALA A 71 1.26 -13.52 16.95
N ILE A 72 1.78 -12.66 16.07
CA ILE A 72 3.20 -12.27 16.10
C ILE A 72 3.51 -11.57 17.42
N TYR A 73 2.73 -10.56 17.79
CA TYR A 73 2.95 -9.75 19.00
C TYR A 73 2.92 -10.55 20.31
N GLU A 74 2.04 -11.55 20.41
CA GLU A 74 1.97 -12.46 21.57
C GLU A 74 3.28 -13.20 21.82
N ASN A 75 4.15 -13.30 20.80
CA ASN A 75 5.48 -13.88 20.87
C ASN A 75 5.50 -15.25 21.60
N PRO A 76 4.69 -16.23 21.17
CA PRO A 76 4.50 -17.48 21.92
C PRO A 76 5.79 -18.30 22.07
N THR A 77 6.77 -18.10 21.18
CA THR A 77 8.08 -18.76 21.20
C THR A 77 9.11 -18.00 22.03
N ASN A 78 8.76 -16.85 22.63
CA ASN A 78 9.66 -15.93 23.34
C ASN A 78 10.91 -15.58 22.51
N HIS A 79 10.72 -15.36 21.21
CA HIS A 79 11.81 -15.04 20.31
C HIS A 79 12.21 -13.56 20.49
N PRO A 80 13.49 -13.25 20.77
CA PRO A 80 13.90 -11.89 21.15
C PRO A 80 13.71 -10.85 20.05
N VAL A 81 13.77 -11.26 18.78
CA VAL A 81 13.55 -10.35 17.63
C VAL A 81 12.12 -9.80 17.62
N ILE A 82 11.12 -10.62 17.95
CA ILE A 82 9.71 -10.24 17.85
C ILE A 82 9.39 -9.07 18.77
N ASP A 83 9.90 -9.09 20.01
CA ASP A 83 9.72 -8.00 20.96
C ASP A 83 10.30 -6.69 20.44
N SER A 84 11.45 -6.74 19.76
CA SER A 84 12.08 -5.56 19.16
C SER A 84 11.26 -4.96 18.02
N LEU A 85 10.57 -5.76 17.20
CA LEU A 85 9.77 -5.24 16.08
C LEU A 85 8.71 -4.22 16.52
N PHE A 86 8.01 -4.52 17.61
CA PHE A 86 6.91 -3.70 18.11
C PHE A 86 7.36 -2.64 19.13
N ASN A 87 8.32 -2.97 20.00
CA ASN A 87 8.68 -2.10 21.13
C ASN A 87 9.89 -1.19 20.86
N GLU A 88 10.91 -1.73 20.18
CA GLU A 88 12.17 -1.02 19.90
C GLU A 88 12.08 -0.28 18.57
N PHE A 89 11.85 -1.01 17.49
CA PHE A 89 11.80 -0.47 16.14
C PHE A 89 10.45 0.18 15.82
N LYS A 90 9.37 -0.24 16.48
CA LYS A 90 7.99 0.24 16.23
C LYS A 90 7.68 0.26 14.74
N ILE A 91 7.89 -0.88 14.09
CA ILE A 91 7.79 -0.98 12.63
C ILE A 91 6.33 -0.88 12.24
N HIS A 92 6.01 0.10 11.39
CA HIS A 92 4.68 0.31 10.82
C HIS A 92 4.72 0.14 9.30
N VAL A 93 3.57 -0.13 8.71
CA VAL A 93 3.33 -0.15 7.28
C VAL A 93 3.59 1.23 6.71
N ASN A 94 4.42 1.27 5.67
CA ASN A 94 4.70 2.48 4.94
C ASN A 94 3.76 2.61 3.73
N PRO A 95 3.04 3.72 3.55
CA PRO A 95 2.15 3.87 2.41
C PRO A 95 2.87 3.93 1.05
N GLU A 96 4.18 4.23 1.03
CA GLU A 96 5.04 4.26 -0.16
C GLU A 96 6.01 3.05 -0.23
N GLY A 97 6.21 2.32 0.87
CA GLY A 97 7.31 1.35 1.03
C GLY A 97 7.22 0.06 0.21
N GLY A 98 6.29 -0.03 -0.71
CA GLY A 98 6.24 -1.07 -1.73
C GLY A 98 5.05 -0.87 -2.65
N PRO A 99 5.16 -1.25 -3.93
CA PRO A 99 4.04 -1.32 -4.85
C PRO A 99 3.04 -2.44 -4.42
N PRO A 100 1.72 -2.18 -4.50
CA PRO A 100 1.13 -0.90 -4.82
C PRO A 100 1.32 0.11 -3.70
N ILE A 101 1.61 1.37 -4.05
CA ILE A 101 1.52 2.44 -3.06
C ILE A 101 0.06 2.57 -2.62
N THR A 102 -0.15 3.03 -1.39
CA THR A 102 -1.48 3.10 -0.77
C THR A 102 -1.76 4.51 -0.28
N PRO A 103 -2.07 5.46 -1.18
CA PRO A 103 -2.49 6.80 -0.78
C PRO A 103 -3.83 6.70 -0.03
N SER A 104 -3.93 7.37 1.12
CA SER A 104 -5.09 7.18 2.01
C SER A 104 -5.78 8.47 2.49
N LYS A 105 -5.30 9.66 2.10
CA LYS A 105 -5.85 10.94 2.59
C LYS A 105 -5.89 12.06 1.56
N GLN A 106 -4.88 12.14 0.70
CA GLN A 106 -4.67 13.28 -0.19
C GLN A 106 -4.85 12.90 -1.65
N LEU A 107 -5.57 13.76 -2.36
CA LEU A 107 -5.75 13.72 -3.81
C LEU A 107 -5.28 15.07 -4.36
N GLU A 108 -4.76 15.07 -5.58
CA GLU A 108 -4.44 16.28 -6.31
C GLU A 108 -5.22 16.33 -7.62
N PHE A 109 -5.61 17.52 -8.05
CA PHE A 109 -6.19 17.71 -9.37
C PHE A 109 -5.80 19.07 -9.95
N ALA A 110 -5.88 19.23 -11.27
CA ALA A 110 -5.54 20.48 -11.94
C ALA A 110 -6.62 20.93 -12.92
N VAL A 111 -6.77 22.25 -13.00
CA VAL A 111 -7.68 22.95 -13.92
C VAL A 111 -6.98 24.12 -14.61
N ASP A 112 -7.45 24.48 -15.80
CA ASP A 112 -6.88 25.59 -16.57
C ASP A 112 -7.07 26.92 -15.83
N ASN A 113 -6.13 27.87 -15.95
CA ASN A 113 -6.23 29.17 -15.29
C ASN A 113 -7.41 30.03 -15.78
N THR A 114 -8.04 29.66 -16.91
CA THR A 114 -9.23 30.30 -17.46
C THR A 114 -10.56 29.71 -16.95
N THR A 115 -10.49 28.67 -16.11
CA THR A 115 -11.65 27.99 -15.54
C THR A 115 -12.55 28.98 -14.79
N PRO A 116 -13.85 29.12 -15.14
CA PRO A 116 -14.70 30.19 -14.63
C PRO A 116 -14.85 30.22 -13.10
N TRP A 117 -14.81 29.04 -12.47
CA TRP A 117 -15.01 28.86 -11.04
C TRP A 117 -13.72 28.86 -10.22
N LEU A 118 -12.56 29.05 -10.85
CA LEU A 118 -11.25 28.89 -10.22
C LEU A 118 -11.06 29.78 -8.98
N GLU A 119 -11.35 31.07 -9.09
CA GLU A 119 -11.16 32.00 -7.98
C GLU A 119 -12.15 31.76 -6.83
N ASP A 120 -13.39 31.37 -7.13
CA ASP A 120 -14.37 31.02 -6.10
C ASP A 120 -13.91 29.76 -5.34
N PHE A 121 -13.42 28.75 -6.06
CA PHE A 121 -12.91 27.52 -5.44
C PHE A 121 -11.66 27.79 -4.60
N LYS A 122 -10.69 28.58 -5.06
CA LYS A 122 -9.52 28.98 -4.26
C LYS A 122 -9.89 29.68 -2.96
N ASN A 123 -10.93 30.52 -2.98
CA ASN A 123 -11.32 31.33 -1.84
C ASN A 123 -12.23 30.59 -0.86
N THR A 124 -13.02 29.63 -1.34
CA THR A 124 -14.12 29.04 -0.56
C THR A 124 -14.13 27.52 -0.48
N GLY A 125 -13.38 26.83 -1.36
CA GLY A 125 -13.49 25.39 -1.54
C GLY A 125 -14.75 24.94 -2.30
N VAL A 126 -15.53 25.87 -2.85
CA VAL A 126 -16.78 25.60 -3.59
C VAL A 126 -16.65 26.13 -5.01
N SER A 127 -16.88 25.27 -5.99
CA SER A 127 -16.75 25.57 -7.42
C SER A 127 -18.06 25.97 -8.08
N GLY A 128 -19.21 25.56 -7.52
CA GLY A 128 -20.49 25.63 -8.20
C GLY A 128 -20.68 24.54 -9.26
N VAL A 129 -19.68 23.69 -9.50
CA VAL A 129 -19.78 22.48 -10.32
C VAL A 129 -20.28 21.36 -9.42
N ALA A 130 -21.53 20.95 -9.63
CA ALA A 130 -22.21 20.00 -8.76
C ALA A 130 -21.44 18.68 -8.56
N ALA A 131 -20.76 18.18 -9.59
CA ALA A 131 -19.94 16.98 -9.48
C ALA A 131 -18.77 17.16 -8.49
N LEU A 132 -17.99 18.22 -8.65
CA LEU A 132 -16.85 18.52 -7.76
C LEU A 132 -17.33 18.82 -6.33
N ASP A 133 -18.33 19.69 -6.18
CA ASP A 133 -18.81 20.10 -4.86
C ASP A 133 -19.40 18.92 -4.07
N ASN A 134 -20.06 17.97 -4.76
CA ASN A 134 -20.53 16.73 -4.15
C ASN A 134 -19.37 15.86 -3.71
N LEU A 135 -18.34 15.63 -4.56
CA LEU A 135 -17.16 14.86 -4.18
C LEU A 135 -16.45 15.48 -2.96
N MET A 136 -16.24 16.79 -2.99
CA MET A 136 -15.62 17.53 -1.90
C MET A 136 -16.41 17.37 -0.59
N THR A 137 -17.74 17.48 -0.64
CA THR A 137 -18.60 17.38 0.54
C THR A 137 -18.73 15.94 1.05
N THR A 138 -19.04 14.99 0.16
CA THR A 138 -19.27 13.58 0.50
C THR A 138 -18.04 12.95 1.15
N TYR A 139 -16.85 13.27 0.64
CA TYR A 139 -15.60 12.72 1.15
C TYR A 139 -14.84 13.68 2.07
N GLN A 140 -15.51 14.74 2.55
CA GLN A 140 -14.96 15.71 3.52
C GLN A 140 -13.62 16.30 3.09
N PHE A 141 -13.42 16.53 1.80
CA PHE A 141 -12.20 17.15 1.31
C PHE A 141 -12.18 18.65 1.60
N SER A 142 -10.98 19.15 1.85
CA SER A 142 -10.68 20.58 1.94
C SER A 142 -9.38 20.86 1.20
N ILE A 143 -9.22 22.08 0.67
CA ILE A 143 -7.98 22.50 0.00
C ILE A 143 -6.89 22.61 1.07
N SER A 144 -5.88 21.76 0.99
CA SER A 144 -4.69 21.85 1.84
C SER A 144 -3.70 22.88 1.29
N GLU A 145 -3.49 22.87 -0.02
CA GLU A 145 -2.58 23.75 -0.75
C GLU A 145 -3.03 23.88 -2.21
N TYR A 146 -2.63 24.97 -2.87
CA TYR A 146 -2.72 25.07 -4.33
C TYR A 146 -1.49 25.78 -4.90
N ILE A 147 -1.14 25.42 -6.13
CA ILE A 147 0.00 25.97 -6.85
C ILE A 147 -0.49 26.54 -8.17
N VAL A 148 -0.25 27.84 -8.38
CA VAL A 148 -0.55 28.51 -9.65
C VAL A 148 0.66 28.43 -10.56
N LEU A 149 0.51 27.75 -11.69
CA LEU A 149 1.49 27.67 -12.76
C LEU A 149 1.05 28.53 -13.94
N SER A 150 1.89 28.64 -14.97
CA SER A 150 1.68 29.59 -16.08
C SER A 150 0.37 29.36 -16.84
N SER A 151 -0.08 28.12 -16.97
CA SER A 151 -1.30 27.76 -17.72
C SER A 151 -2.38 27.08 -16.88
N PHE A 152 -2.07 26.59 -15.68
CA PHE A 152 -3.02 25.87 -14.84
C PHE A 152 -2.78 26.10 -13.36
N THR A 153 -3.77 25.77 -12.55
CA THR A 153 -3.68 25.73 -11.10
C THR A 153 -3.89 24.29 -10.64
N GLY A 154 -2.93 23.77 -9.89
CA GLY A 154 -3.03 22.48 -9.21
C GLY A 154 -3.52 22.66 -7.79
N PHE A 155 -4.41 21.78 -7.34
CA PHE A 155 -4.96 21.74 -6.00
C PHE A 155 -4.53 20.44 -5.32
N TYR A 156 -4.06 20.56 -4.09
CA TYR A 156 -3.95 19.45 -3.15
C TYR A 156 -5.16 19.53 -2.22
N ILE A 157 -5.90 18.43 -2.14
CA ILE A 157 -7.05 18.31 -1.25
C ILE A 157 -6.83 17.17 -0.27
N GLU A 158 -7.27 17.39 0.97
CA GLU A 158 -7.15 16.41 2.05
C GLU A 158 -8.52 16.13 2.66
N THR A 159 -8.82 14.84 2.85
CA THR A 159 -10.04 14.38 3.49
C THR A 159 -9.98 14.51 5.01
N GLY A 160 -11.11 14.87 5.61
CA GLY A 160 -11.34 14.80 7.06
C GLY A 160 -11.43 13.38 7.62
N TYR A 161 -11.55 12.35 6.78
CA TYR A 161 -11.48 10.96 7.23
C TYR A 161 -10.04 10.58 7.63
N ASP A 162 -9.90 9.77 8.67
CA ASP A 162 -8.58 9.28 9.12
C ASP A 162 -7.92 8.35 8.09
N PHE A 163 -8.74 7.66 7.29
CA PHE A 163 -8.32 6.76 6.22
C PHE A 163 -9.41 6.66 5.15
N LEU A 164 -9.05 6.86 3.89
CA LEU A 164 -9.93 6.75 2.74
C LEU A 164 -9.14 6.18 1.55
N ASN A 165 -9.66 5.18 0.85
CA ASN A 165 -9.07 4.70 -0.40
C ASN A 165 -9.25 5.79 -1.49
N VAL A 166 -8.34 6.75 -1.55
CA VAL A 166 -8.42 7.85 -2.52
C VAL A 166 -8.14 7.38 -3.95
N SER A 167 -7.50 6.23 -4.14
CA SER A 167 -7.33 5.62 -5.46
C SER A 167 -8.66 5.23 -6.11
N ALA A 168 -9.68 4.89 -5.32
CA ALA A 168 -11.03 4.61 -5.82
C ALA A 168 -11.76 5.86 -6.33
N LEU A 169 -11.30 7.06 -5.97
CA LEU A 169 -11.96 8.32 -6.33
C LEU A 169 -11.35 9.00 -7.55
N VAL A 170 -10.23 8.50 -8.07
CA VAL A 170 -9.49 9.14 -9.18
C VAL A 170 -10.40 9.33 -10.38
N ASP A 171 -11.05 8.25 -10.84
CA ASP A 171 -11.92 8.25 -12.02
C ASP A 171 -13.13 9.20 -11.85
N ASP A 172 -13.66 9.35 -10.63
CA ASP A 172 -14.75 10.28 -10.32
C ASP A 172 -14.30 11.75 -10.45
N PHE A 173 -13.11 12.07 -9.96
CA PHE A 173 -12.51 13.40 -10.12
C PHE A 173 -12.14 13.68 -11.58
N GLU A 174 -11.66 12.68 -12.33
CA GLU A 174 -11.34 12.79 -13.75
C GLU A 174 -12.60 13.08 -14.60
N ALA A 175 -13.77 12.62 -14.15
CA ALA A 175 -15.04 12.88 -14.80
C ALA A 175 -15.60 14.30 -14.56
N VAL A 176 -14.98 15.09 -13.65
CA VAL A 176 -15.41 16.46 -13.37
C VAL A 176 -15.05 17.38 -14.56
N PRO A 177 -15.99 18.22 -15.04
CA PRO A 177 -15.69 19.21 -16.08
C PRO A 177 -14.52 20.13 -15.71
N ASP A 178 -13.70 20.49 -16.70
CA ASP A 178 -12.52 21.37 -16.59
C ASP A 178 -11.32 20.78 -15.82
N VAL A 179 -11.51 19.67 -15.10
CA VAL A 179 -10.40 18.89 -14.53
C VAL A 179 -9.71 18.12 -15.65
N PHE A 180 -8.42 18.40 -15.85
CA PHE A 180 -7.63 17.74 -16.89
C PHE A 180 -6.56 16.79 -16.34
N TYR A 181 -6.36 16.78 -15.03
CA TYR A 181 -5.40 15.93 -14.35
C TYR A 181 -5.91 15.60 -12.95
N VAL A 182 -5.73 14.34 -12.55
CA VAL A 182 -5.99 13.84 -11.20
C VAL A 182 -4.86 12.91 -10.79
N GLY A 183 -4.32 13.15 -9.60
CA GLY A 183 -3.26 12.37 -8.99
C GLY A 183 -3.64 11.98 -7.57
N THR A 184 -3.04 10.92 -7.05
CA THR A 184 -3.00 10.70 -5.61
C THR A 184 -1.65 11.13 -5.09
N TYR A 185 -1.62 11.67 -3.87
CA TYR A 185 -0.40 12.18 -3.29
C TYR A 185 -0.17 11.55 -1.91
N ILE A 186 1.07 11.14 -1.65
CA ILE A 186 1.54 10.71 -0.33
C ILE A 186 2.49 11.80 0.16
N PRO A 187 2.17 12.47 1.28
CA PRO A 187 3.04 13.51 1.81
C PRO A 187 4.38 12.92 2.27
N ILE A 188 5.45 13.70 2.12
CA ILE A 188 6.82 13.24 2.41
C ILE A 188 6.98 12.77 3.86
N GLU A 189 6.22 13.35 4.79
CA GLU A 189 6.20 12.97 6.20
C GLU A 189 5.66 11.55 6.41
N ALA A 190 4.78 11.07 5.52
CA ALA A 190 4.27 9.71 5.58
C ALA A 190 5.27 8.68 5.02
N ARG A 191 6.24 9.11 4.21
CA ARG A 191 7.34 8.27 3.71
C ARG A 191 8.34 7.96 4.81
N PHE A 192 8.75 8.96 5.58
CA PHE A 192 9.72 8.82 6.67
C PHE A 192 9.01 8.46 7.97
N ASN A 193 8.47 7.24 8.02
CA ASN A 193 7.55 6.78 9.05
C ASN A 193 8.22 6.09 10.26
N TYR A 194 9.57 6.01 10.32
CA TYR A 194 10.25 5.35 11.43
C TYR A 194 10.16 6.19 12.71
N THR A 195 9.59 5.61 13.77
CA THR A 195 9.40 6.27 15.08
C THR A 195 9.96 5.46 16.25
N GLY A 196 10.71 4.40 15.94
CA GLY A 196 11.40 3.56 16.91
C GLY A 196 12.56 4.29 17.60
N ILE A 197 13.27 3.54 18.43
CA ILE A 197 14.54 4.00 19.01
C ILE A 197 15.53 4.27 17.87
N PRO A 198 16.28 5.40 17.88
CA PRO A 198 17.28 5.67 16.85
C PRO A 198 18.22 4.47 16.66
N TYR A 199 18.29 3.98 15.42
CA TYR A 199 19.04 2.79 15.05
C TYR A 199 19.85 3.08 13.80
N GLU A 200 21.09 2.63 13.78
CA GLU A 200 22.01 2.77 12.66
C GLU A 200 22.18 1.41 11.98
N LEU A 201 21.95 1.33 10.67
CA LEU A 201 22.26 0.13 9.88
C LEU A 201 23.76 0.06 9.57
N GLU A 202 24.38 1.21 9.37
CA GLU A 202 25.82 1.40 9.26
C GLU A 202 26.22 2.68 10.02
N PRO A 203 27.50 2.85 10.40
CA PRO A 203 27.95 4.03 11.13
C PRO A 203 27.56 5.35 10.44
N GLY A 204 26.65 6.10 11.06
CA GLY A 204 26.12 7.37 10.56
C GLY A 204 24.90 7.25 9.63
N GLU A 205 24.45 6.05 9.31
CA GLU A 205 23.29 5.77 8.46
C GLU A 205 22.09 5.35 9.32
N PHE A 206 21.35 6.34 9.80
CA PHE A 206 20.17 6.13 10.64
C PHE A 206 18.99 5.61 9.84
N VAL A 207 18.20 4.74 10.46
CA VAL A 207 16.91 4.31 9.92
C VAL A 207 15.95 5.49 9.88
N GLU A 208 15.38 5.74 8.71
CA GLU A 208 14.38 6.80 8.50
C GLU A 208 13.03 6.24 8.03
N VAL A 209 13.03 5.02 7.51
CA VAL A 209 11.87 4.36 6.90
C VAL A 209 11.73 2.96 7.48
N CYS A 210 10.50 2.53 7.73
CA CYS A 210 10.18 1.16 8.09
C CYS A 210 8.93 0.70 7.36
N ASN A 211 8.77 -0.60 7.11
CA ASN A 211 7.60 -1.12 6.41
C ASN A 211 7.25 -2.53 6.90
N ILE A 212 5.98 -2.89 6.82
CA ILE A 212 5.51 -4.27 6.90
C ILE A 212 4.90 -4.61 5.54
N VAL A 213 5.31 -5.72 4.94
CA VAL A 213 4.67 -6.29 3.74
C VAL A 213 4.26 -7.72 4.01
N ILE A 214 3.22 -8.17 3.31
CA ILE A 214 2.74 -9.56 3.39
C ILE A 214 2.92 -10.20 2.02
N ASN A 215 3.43 -11.41 2.01
CA ASN A 215 3.39 -12.30 0.85
C ASN A 215 2.85 -13.65 1.31
N GLU A 216 1.65 -14.01 0.87
CA GLU A 216 0.90 -15.18 1.34
C GLU A 216 0.76 -15.21 2.87
N ASP A 217 1.49 -16.08 3.57
CA ASP A 217 1.49 -16.24 5.02
C ASP A 217 2.74 -15.64 5.71
N ILE A 218 3.61 -14.96 4.95
CA ILE A 218 4.85 -14.38 5.46
C ILE A 218 4.68 -12.86 5.63
N PHE A 219 4.93 -12.40 6.85
CA PHE A 219 5.06 -10.99 7.22
C PHE A 219 6.54 -10.62 7.21
N THR A 220 6.93 -9.72 6.33
CA THR A 220 8.27 -9.14 6.29
C THR A 220 8.24 -7.77 6.94
N PHE A 221 8.90 -7.65 8.08
CA PHE A 221 9.15 -6.39 8.76
C PHE A 221 10.49 -5.84 8.28
N GLY A 222 10.56 -4.58 7.89
CA GLY A 222 11.76 -3.97 7.35
C GLY A 222 12.06 -2.60 7.94
N ILE A 223 13.34 -2.32 8.13
CA ILE A 223 13.89 -1.00 8.41
C ILE A 223 14.89 -0.63 7.31
N PHE A 224 14.92 0.65 6.94
CA PHE A 224 15.68 1.14 5.79
C PHE A 224 16.40 2.46 6.11
N ALA A 225 17.61 2.60 5.60
CA ALA A 225 18.50 3.76 5.79
C ALA A 225 19.27 4.09 4.49
N GLY A 226 20.09 5.15 4.52
CA GLY A 226 20.86 5.64 3.38
C GLY A 226 20.13 6.71 2.58
N ASP A 227 20.25 6.70 1.25
CA ASP A 227 19.60 7.69 0.37
C ASP A 227 18.11 7.36 0.14
N CYS A 228 17.33 7.46 1.21
CA CYS A 228 15.91 7.17 1.19
C CYS A 228 15.08 8.00 0.21
N PRO A 229 15.38 9.29 -0.10
CA PRO A 229 14.72 10.03 -1.18
C PRO A 229 14.79 9.37 -2.56
N VAL A 230 15.88 8.67 -2.88
CA VAL A 230 16.02 7.94 -4.16
C VAL A 230 15.69 6.45 -4.07
N GLY A 231 15.53 5.91 -2.86
CA GLY A 231 15.07 4.54 -2.60
C GLY A 231 16.09 3.75 -1.79
N CYS A 232 16.17 4.05 -0.49
CA CYS A 232 17.08 3.57 0.55
C CYS A 232 17.96 2.37 0.12
N TYR A 233 19.28 2.49 0.16
CA TYR A 233 20.18 1.41 -0.27
C TYR A 233 20.57 0.42 0.84
N LEU A 234 20.31 0.77 2.11
CA LEU A 234 20.52 -0.11 3.26
C LEU A 234 19.17 -0.63 3.75
N SER A 235 19.13 -1.91 4.10
CA SER A 235 17.94 -2.53 4.66
C SER A 235 18.27 -3.65 5.63
N LYS A 236 17.42 -3.82 6.63
CA LYS A 236 17.37 -5.01 7.46
C LYS A 236 15.93 -5.48 7.58
N THR A 237 15.71 -6.77 7.32
CA THR A 237 14.36 -7.35 7.31
C THR A 237 14.27 -8.61 8.17
N TRP A 238 13.06 -8.87 8.64
CA TRP A 238 12.70 -10.03 9.44
C TRP A 238 11.46 -10.68 8.83
N ASP A 239 11.61 -11.95 8.44
CA ASP A 239 10.53 -12.72 7.85
C ASP A 239 9.89 -13.60 8.92
N ILE A 240 8.59 -13.38 9.13
CA ILE A 240 7.79 -14.09 10.12
C ILE A 240 6.64 -14.77 9.41
N GLN A 241 6.65 -16.10 9.40
CA GLN A 241 5.54 -16.88 8.90
C GLN A 241 4.44 -16.98 9.97
N VAL A 242 3.20 -16.71 9.56
CA VAL A 242 2.00 -16.85 10.39
C VAL A 242 0.98 -17.70 9.66
N SER A 243 0.85 -18.93 10.13
CA SER A 243 -0.13 -19.89 9.62
C SER A 243 -1.58 -19.47 9.89
N GLU A 244 -2.53 -20.13 9.23
CA GLU A 244 -3.98 -19.89 9.41
C GLU A 244 -4.49 -20.24 10.82
N ASN A 245 -3.74 -21.04 11.59
CA ASN A 245 -4.00 -21.31 13.00
C ASN A 245 -3.14 -20.44 13.94
N CYS A 246 -2.51 -19.39 13.42
CA CYS A 246 -1.69 -18.43 14.16
C CYS A 246 -0.47 -19.03 14.88
N GLU A 247 0.03 -20.15 14.39
CA GLU A 247 1.39 -20.57 14.73
C GLU A 247 2.38 -19.64 14.04
N VAL A 248 3.29 -19.09 14.83
CA VAL A 248 4.31 -18.13 14.41
C VAL A 248 5.66 -18.80 14.32
N THR A 249 6.31 -18.65 13.16
CA THR A 249 7.68 -19.13 12.93
C THR A 249 8.53 -17.99 12.39
N VAL A 250 9.65 -17.70 13.05
CA VAL A 250 10.66 -16.77 12.52
C VAL A 250 11.49 -17.54 11.50
N LEU A 251 11.46 -17.09 10.24
CA LEU A 251 12.14 -17.76 9.14
C LEU A 251 13.58 -17.29 8.99
N ASP A 252 13.79 -15.99 8.86
CA ASP A 252 15.10 -15.41 8.57
C ASP A 252 15.26 -13.98 9.12
N VAL A 253 16.51 -13.61 9.39
CA VAL A 253 16.94 -12.24 9.70
C VAL A 253 17.94 -11.86 8.63
N LEU A 254 17.54 -10.99 7.72
CA LEU A 254 18.32 -10.64 6.55
C LEU A 254 18.87 -9.23 6.67
N GLU A 255 20.19 -9.11 6.63
CA GLU A 255 20.90 -7.85 6.43
C GLU A 255 21.40 -7.86 4.99
N ASN A 256 20.80 -7.02 4.13
CA ASN A 256 21.16 -6.95 2.72
C ASN A 256 21.59 -5.54 2.34
N ASP A 257 22.79 -5.46 1.74
CA ASP A 257 23.05 -4.54 0.64
C ASP A 257 22.13 -4.95 -0.51
N ILE A 258 21.14 -4.14 -0.86
CA ILE A 258 20.16 -4.48 -1.90
C ILE A 258 20.91 -4.90 -3.19
N ALA A 259 20.58 -6.10 -3.70
CA ALA A 259 21.14 -6.60 -4.95
C ALA A 259 20.90 -5.57 -6.07
N LYS A 260 21.95 -5.24 -6.82
CA LYS A 260 22.02 -4.18 -7.86
C LYS A 260 21.11 -4.43 -9.08
N LEU A 261 19.82 -4.61 -8.88
CA LEU A 261 18.81 -4.60 -9.92
C LEU A 261 18.51 -3.16 -10.30
N SER A 262 18.54 -2.89 -11.60
CA SER A 262 18.33 -1.57 -12.18
C SER A 262 17.50 -1.70 -13.43
N ILE A 263 16.87 -0.61 -13.84
CA ILE A 263 16.01 -0.55 -15.03
C ILE A 263 16.53 0.51 -16.00
N TYR A 264 16.41 0.25 -17.30
CA TYR A 264 16.85 1.16 -18.35
C TYR A 264 16.10 0.94 -19.67
N PRO A 265 16.03 1.95 -20.56
CA PRO A 265 16.26 3.35 -20.26
C PRO A 265 15.18 3.87 -19.29
N ASN A 266 15.51 4.91 -18.52
CA ASN A 266 14.53 5.66 -17.74
C ASN A 266 14.90 7.15 -17.90
N PRO A 267 14.08 8.01 -18.55
CA PRO A 267 12.74 7.73 -19.07
C PRO A 267 12.70 6.82 -20.31
N THR A 268 11.58 6.14 -20.54
CA THR A 268 11.36 5.17 -21.63
C THR A 268 10.10 5.46 -22.46
N SER A 269 10.03 4.87 -23.66
CA SER A 269 8.86 4.92 -24.55
C SER A 269 8.16 3.57 -24.61
N ASP A 270 8.68 2.58 -25.34
CA ASP A 270 7.89 1.37 -25.59
C ASP A 270 8.40 0.14 -24.83
N LYS A 271 9.67 0.16 -24.42
CA LYS A 271 10.35 -1.00 -23.84
C LYS A 271 11.20 -0.60 -22.63
N LEU A 272 11.10 -1.37 -21.57
CA LEU A 272 11.92 -1.25 -20.37
C LEU A 272 12.76 -2.52 -20.21
N TYR A 273 14.04 -2.37 -19.85
CA TYR A 273 14.97 -3.47 -19.66
C TYR A 273 15.43 -3.57 -18.21
N LEU A 274 15.64 -4.80 -17.74
CA LEU A 274 16.24 -5.09 -16.43
C LEU A 274 17.74 -5.33 -16.58
N SER A 275 18.54 -4.75 -15.69
CA SER A 275 19.98 -5.01 -15.57
C SER A 275 20.30 -5.43 -14.14
N GLY A 276 21.05 -6.52 -13.99
CA GLY A 276 21.38 -7.15 -12.71
C GLY A 276 21.19 -8.65 -12.78
N ASN A 277 21.20 -9.32 -11.62
CA ASN A 277 20.87 -10.74 -11.57
C ASN A 277 19.35 -10.92 -11.56
N THR A 278 18.77 -11.37 -12.68
CA THR A 278 17.33 -11.61 -12.83
C THR A 278 16.94 -13.08 -12.66
N SER A 279 17.92 -13.99 -12.42
CA SER A 279 17.68 -15.44 -12.44
C SER A 279 16.73 -15.96 -11.36
N GLU A 280 16.51 -15.16 -10.32
CA GLU A 280 15.68 -15.53 -9.17
C GLU A 280 14.30 -14.87 -9.20
N ILE A 281 14.02 -13.99 -10.17
CA ILE A 281 12.75 -13.26 -10.25
C ILE A 281 11.69 -14.13 -10.92
N GLU A 282 10.58 -14.35 -10.23
CA GLU A 282 9.46 -15.17 -10.72
C GLU A 282 8.26 -14.34 -11.16
N LEU A 283 8.10 -13.15 -10.58
CA LEU A 283 6.93 -12.30 -10.82
C LEU A 283 7.34 -10.83 -10.99
N LEU A 284 6.77 -10.20 -12.02
CA LEU A 284 6.88 -8.77 -12.27
C LEU A 284 5.49 -8.15 -12.34
N GLN A 285 5.29 -7.07 -11.59
CA GLN A 285 4.05 -6.30 -11.61
C GLN A 285 4.34 -4.82 -11.87
N ILE A 286 3.53 -4.19 -12.72
CA ILE A 286 3.57 -2.75 -13.00
C ILE A 286 2.35 -2.11 -12.38
N PHE A 287 2.58 -1.06 -11.59
CA PHE A 287 1.56 -0.28 -10.90
C PHE A 287 1.60 1.17 -11.37
N SER A 288 0.43 1.79 -11.46
CA SER A 288 0.28 3.22 -11.73
C SER A 288 0.79 4.09 -10.56
N ILE A 289 0.90 5.40 -10.79
CA ILE A 289 1.15 6.36 -9.70
C ILE A 289 0.07 6.33 -8.61
N HIS A 290 -1.12 5.84 -8.91
CA HIS A 290 -2.23 5.74 -7.96
C HIS A 290 -2.25 4.40 -7.22
N GLY A 291 -1.22 3.57 -7.39
CA GLY A 291 -1.14 2.24 -6.77
C GLY A 291 -1.99 1.17 -7.46
N LYS A 292 -2.82 1.49 -8.47
CA LYS A 292 -3.59 0.46 -9.19
C LYS A 292 -2.66 -0.47 -9.99
N LEU A 293 -2.85 -1.79 -9.90
CA LEU A 293 -2.14 -2.78 -10.73
C LEU A 293 -2.54 -2.61 -12.21
N ILE A 294 -1.57 -2.42 -13.09
CA ILE A 294 -1.77 -2.22 -14.54
C ILE A 294 -1.38 -3.47 -15.34
N GLN A 295 -0.29 -4.14 -14.97
CA GLN A 295 0.21 -5.30 -15.71
C GLN A 295 0.90 -6.31 -14.78
N LYS A 296 0.75 -7.60 -15.07
CA LYS A 296 1.35 -8.72 -14.32
C LYS A 296 2.00 -9.71 -15.29
N LEU A 297 3.26 -10.08 -15.05
CA LEU A 297 4.07 -10.97 -15.89
C LEU A 297 4.73 -12.06 -15.02
N ASN A 298 4.44 -13.34 -15.33
CA ASN A 298 4.95 -14.50 -14.58
C ASN A 298 6.19 -15.17 -15.21
N ASN A 299 6.61 -14.74 -16.40
CA ASN A 299 7.78 -15.25 -17.11
C ASN A 299 8.58 -14.03 -17.58
N ILE A 300 9.64 -13.69 -16.85
CA ILE A 300 10.33 -12.42 -17.03
C ILE A 300 11.43 -12.61 -18.08
N SER A 301 11.24 -11.99 -19.24
CA SER A 301 12.36 -11.62 -20.11
C SER A 301 13.04 -10.36 -19.59
N GLU A 302 14.32 -10.18 -19.89
CA GLU A 302 15.04 -8.93 -19.61
C GLU A 302 14.42 -7.71 -20.30
N GLU A 303 13.49 -7.92 -21.25
CA GLU A 303 12.70 -6.91 -21.96
C GLU A 303 11.23 -6.95 -21.49
N ILE A 304 10.67 -5.78 -21.20
CA ILE A 304 9.29 -5.56 -20.76
C ILE A 304 8.63 -4.59 -21.76
N ASP A 305 7.56 -5.04 -22.42
CA ASP A 305 6.74 -4.19 -23.30
C ASP A 305 5.78 -3.34 -22.45
N ILE A 306 5.90 -2.03 -22.62
CA ILE A 306 5.09 -0.99 -21.95
C ILE A 306 4.45 -0.03 -22.97
N SER A 307 4.41 -0.42 -24.25
CA SER A 307 3.90 0.42 -25.35
C SER A 307 2.45 0.84 -25.18
N THR A 308 1.66 0.07 -24.42
CA THR A 308 0.25 0.35 -24.13
C THR A 308 0.05 1.31 -22.96
N LEU A 309 1.10 1.63 -22.20
CA LEU A 309 1.00 2.55 -21.07
C LEU A 309 0.95 4.00 -21.57
N SER A 310 0.13 4.82 -20.92
CA SER A 310 0.11 6.28 -21.12
C SER A 310 1.38 6.92 -20.55
N SER A 311 1.72 8.12 -21.02
CA SER A 311 2.82 8.92 -20.45
C SER A 311 2.58 9.16 -18.94
N GLY A 312 3.57 8.90 -18.10
CA GLY A 312 3.41 8.97 -16.64
C GLY A 312 4.53 8.28 -15.85
N LEU A 313 4.49 8.41 -14.53
CA LEU A 313 5.37 7.67 -13.61
C LEU A 313 4.73 6.31 -13.27
N TYR A 314 5.54 5.27 -13.08
CA TYR A 314 5.07 3.92 -12.76
C TYR A 314 6.01 3.25 -11.76
N PHE A 315 5.47 2.30 -11.00
CA PHE A 315 6.21 1.46 -10.06
C PHE A 315 6.28 0.02 -10.56
N LEU A 316 7.42 -0.61 -10.35
CA LEU A 316 7.75 -1.97 -10.73
C LEU A 316 8.01 -2.80 -9.46
N LYS A 317 7.24 -3.85 -9.25
CA LYS A 317 7.49 -4.87 -8.20
C LYS A 317 8.13 -6.09 -8.84
N LEU A 318 9.25 -6.55 -8.29
CA LEU A 318 9.92 -7.77 -8.68
C LEU A 318 9.94 -8.71 -7.47
N SER A 319 9.28 -9.86 -7.56
CA SER A 319 9.30 -10.87 -6.49
C SER A 319 10.21 -12.03 -6.88
N SER A 320 11.11 -12.42 -5.98
CA SER A 320 11.97 -13.60 -6.14
C SER A 320 11.38 -14.86 -5.49
N LYS A 321 12.00 -16.02 -5.75
CA LYS A 321 11.69 -17.30 -5.07
C LYS A 321 11.67 -17.24 -3.55
N GLU A 322 12.48 -16.34 -2.97
CA GLU A 322 12.56 -16.17 -1.52
C GLU A 322 11.52 -15.16 -1.01
N GLY A 323 10.56 -14.74 -1.85
CA GLY A 323 9.51 -13.80 -1.48
C GLY A 323 9.97 -12.34 -1.36
N LYS A 324 11.24 -12.03 -1.71
CA LYS A 324 11.83 -10.71 -1.50
C LYS A 324 11.37 -9.72 -2.59
N PRO A 325 10.67 -8.63 -2.21
CA PRO A 325 10.27 -7.61 -3.17
C PRO A 325 11.44 -6.66 -3.47
N ASN A 326 11.81 -6.54 -4.75
CA ASN A 326 12.64 -5.45 -5.27
C ASN A 326 11.75 -4.44 -5.99
N ASN A 327 11.76 -3.19 -5.53
CA ASN A 327 10.86 -2.15 -6.00
C ASN A 327 11.63 -1.09 -6.79
N LEU A 328 11.23 -0.85 -8.03
CA LEU A 328 11.86 0.14 -8.91
C LEU A 328 10.81 1.11 -9.45
N LYS A 329 11.21 2.30 -9.91
CA LYS A 329 10.32 3.31 -10.50
C LYS A 329 10.80 3.81 -11.85
N PHE A 330 9.90 4.03 -12.80
CA PHE A 330 10.25 4.54 -14.15
C PHE A 330 9.27 5.56 -14.70
N ILE A 331 9.74 6.39 -15.62
CA ILE A 331 8.96 7.42 -16.32
C ILE A 331 8.71 6.98 -17.76
N LYS A 332 7.44 6.88 -18.15
CA LYS A 332 6.95 6.67 -19.52
C LYS A 332 6.74 8.02 -20.22
N LYS A 333 7.32 8.17 -21.41
CA LYS A 333 7.15 9.33 -22.30
C LYS A 333 5.87 9.26 -23.10
#